data_AF-A0A554JA82-F1
#
_entry.id   AF-A0A554JA82-F1
#
_cell.length_a   1.000
_cell.length_b   1.000
_cell.length_c   1.000
_cell.angle_alpha   90.00
_cell.angle_beta   90.00
_cell.angle_gamma   90.00
#
_symmetry.space_group_name_H-M   'P 1'
#
loop_
_entity.id
_entity.type
_entity.pdbx_description
1 polymer ?
#
loop_
_entity_poly.entity_id
_entity_poly.type
_entity_poly.pdbx_seq_one_letter_code
_entity_poly.pdbx_strand_id
1 'polypeptide(L)'
;MKIIKLSDGLFEVTASRIVDADRIHDDLSFLHRAGMLTFGDLTTRILHDEFTRLGYEIQLTDLCFEDDLSIGLQMPETWYLNCGLYAPSISMYFNFLNLKEMAKEEVLYTRNALVCNDFGHIAAIEIYIQDELLPSLDAANKRYFGTPRTLTECMRVLEGWDMERLPRLGRYVTYADFIQLWCSINFPDYKSGEWRLGKEASRKLLRQSGTTNVREGIKFFWQHYLEARSEKVALEDLEIDILDPSFQEFRQPRYVLVGEDIFADEWLDTGHEMVFRSFSESKILRYPRLVVSNGKQLKTAKLMQKRFPSSTVIMFKNPSTMPSFTMTKYDEVKEGVSREVAVVASGLRHIHKMLEGRNDKR
;
A
#
# COMPACT_ATOMS: atom_id res chain seq x y z
N MET A 1 10.43 -10.96 20.69
CA MET A 1 9.05 -10.62 20.28
C MET A 1 8.10 -11.41 21.16
N LYS A 2 6.99 -10.81 21.61
CA LYS A 2 5.96 -11.49 22.42
C LYS A 2 4.66 -11.53 21.64
N ILE A 3 3.99 -12.68 21.62
CA ILE A 3 2.71 -12.87 20.93
C ILE A 3 1.68 -13.33 21.95
N ILE A 4 0.52 -12.70 21.95
CA ILE A 4 -0.59 -13.00 22.84
C ILE A 4 -1.84 -13.20 21.98
N LYS A 5 -2.54 -14.32 22.17
CA LYS A 5 -3.89 -14.49 21.61
C LYS A 5 -4.88 -13.77 22.52
N LEU A 6 -5.56 -12.75 22.01
CA LEU A 6 -6.54 -11.98 22.79
C LEU A 6 -7.93 -12.62 22.73
N SER A 7 -8.31 -13.11 21.56
CA SER A 7 -9.55 -13.86 21.30
C SER A 7 -9.39 -14.72 20.05
N ASP A 8 -10.44 -15.44 19.65
CA ASP A 8 -10.43 -16.16 18.38
C ASP A 8 -10.26 -15.20 17.21
N GLY A 9 -9.28 -15.50 16.34
CA GLY A 9 -8.91 -14.65 15.22
C GLY A 9 -8.23 -13.32 15.56
N LEU A 10 -7.89 -13.04 16.83
CA LEU A 10 -7.22 -11.79 17.23
C LEU A 10 -5.94 -12.05 18.02
N PHE A 11 -4.83 -11.53 17.50
CA PHE A 11 -3.51 -11.61 18.11
C PHE A 11 -2.94 -10.22 18.36
N GLU A 12 -2.18 -10.12 19.45
CA GLU A 12 -1.34 -8.97 19.74
C GLU A 12 0.13 -9.40 19.66
N VAL A 13 0.91 -8.64 18.90
CA VAL A 13 2.35 -8.81 18.72
C VAL A 13 3.05 -7.60 19.31
N THR A 14 3.81 -7.81 20.38
CA THR A 14 4.72 -6.80 20.92
C THR A 14 6.08 -6.92 20.22
N ALA A 15 6.42 -5.88 19.47
CA ALA A 15 7.65 -5.76 18.71
C ALA A 15 8.89 -5.89 19.60
N SER A 16 9.95 -6.49 19.05
CA SER A 16 11.27 -6.43 19.67
C SER A 16 11.86 -5.02 19.52
N ARG A 17 12.65 -4.56 20.49
CA ARG A 17 13.45 -3.34 20.30
C ARG A 17 14.51 -3.55 19.22
N ILE A 18 15.19 -4.69 19.28
CA ILE A 18 16.26 -5.09 18.37
C ILE A 18 15.66 -5.99 17.29
N VAL A 19 16.00 -5.68 16.04
CA VAL A 19 15.68 -6.48 14.87
C VAL A 19 16.98 -7.07 14.35
N ASP A 20 16.98 -8.37 14.09
CA ASP A 20 18.09 -9.07 13.45
C ASP A 20 18.01 -8.85 11.94
N ALA A 21 18.96 -8.08 11.40
CA ALA A 21 18.99 -7.68 9.99
C ALA A 21 19.16 -8.87 9.04
N ASP A 22 19.96 -9.87 9.42
CA ASP A 22 20.26 -11.04 8.59
C ASP A 22 19.01 -11.93 8.44
N ARG A 23 18.19 -11.98 9.49
CA ARG A 23 16.95 -12.77 9.50
C ARG A 23 15.81 -12.13 8.71
N ILE A 24 15.87 -10.82 8.42
CA ILE A 24 14.76 -10.13 7.73
C ILE A 24 14.58 -10.69 6.32
N HIS A 25 15.68 -10.93 5.61
CA HIS A 25 15.61 -11.47 4.25
C HIS A 25 14.99 -12.87 4.24
N ASP A 26 15.33 -13.71 5.21
CA ASP A 26 14.71 -15.03 5.38
C ASP A 26 13.22 -14.96 5.70
N ASP A 27 12.82 -14.00 6.54
CA ASP A 27 11.42 -13.77 6.90
C ASP A 27 10.63 -13.30 5.67
N LEU A 28 11.11 -12.29 4.93
CA LEU A 28 10.48 -11.82 3.70
C LEU A 28 10.42 -12.91 2.63
N SER A 29 11.52 -13.66 2.44
CA SER A 29 11.57 -14.76 1.46
C SER A 29 10.59 -15.87 1.81
N PHE A 30 10.39 -16.13 3.10
CA PHE A 30 9.37 -17.08 3.55
C PHE A 30 7.95 -16.60 3.18
N LEU A 31 7.62 -15.33 3.44
CA LEU A 31 6.29 -14.79 3.14
C LEU A 31 6.02 -14.76 1.63
N HIS A 32 7.04 -14.41 0.84
CA HIS A 32 6.94 -14.45 -0.62
C HIS A 32 6.68 -15.87 -1.14
N ARG A 33 7.42 -16.88 -0.65
CA ARG A 33 7.19 -18.29 -1.01
C ARG A 33 5.83 -18.82 -0.54
N ALA A 34 5.27 -18.25 0.52
CA ALA A 34 3.91 -18.55 0.96
C ALA A 34 2.84 -17.85 0.10
N GLY A 35 3.22 -17.18 -0.99
CA GLY A 35 2.29 -16.51 -1.90
C GLY A 35 1.62 -15.29 -1.27
N MET A 36 2.24 -14.62 -0.29
CA MET A 36 1.60 -13.49 0.37
C MET A 36 1.53 -12.26 -0.53
N LEU A 37 0.32 -11.72 -0.66
CA LEU A 37 0.01 -10.48 -1.38
C LEU A 37 -0.44 -9.43 -0.38
N THR A 38 -0.09 -8.17 -0.59
CA THR A 38 -0.39 -7.11 0.39
C THR A 38 -1.08 -5.90 -0.24
N PHE A 39 -2.10 -5.41 0.44
CA PHE A 39 -2.79 -4.15 0.15
C PHE A 39 -2.65 -3.24 1.36
N GLY A 40 -2.07 -2.05 1.18
CA GLY A 40 -1.83 -1.09 2.26
C GLY A 40 -2.60 0.19 2.02
N ASP A 41 -3.38 0.61 3.00
CA ASP A 41 -4.16 1.84 2.91
C ASP A 41 -4.47 2.44 4.30
N LEU A 42 -5.04 3.65 4.29
CA LEU A 42 -5.63 4.26 5.48
C LEU A 42 -6.84 3.46 5.95
N THR A 43 -6.99 3.34 7.28
CA THR A 43 -8.13 2.61 7.87
C THR A 43 -9.48 3.19 7.44
N THR A 44 -9.57 4.51 7.22
CA THR A 44 -10.78 5.19 6.75
C THR A 44 -11.25 4.71 5.38
N ARG A 45 -10.33 4.26 4.52
CA ARG A 45 -10.68 3.63 3.24
C ARG A 45 -11.03 2.16 3.42
N ILE A 46 -10.19 1.39 4.12
CA ILE A 46 -10.42 -0.06 4.31
C ILE A 46 -11.76 -0.34 5.01
N LEU A 47 -12.12 0.48 6.00
CA LEU A 47 -13.33 0.38 6.80
C LEU A 47 -14.40 1.40 6.43
N HIS A 48 -14.32 2.04 5.25
CA HIS A 48 -15.24 3.09 4.83
C HIS A 48 -16.71 2.73 5.12
N ASP A 49 -17.16 1.58 4.62
CA ASP A 49 -18.55 1.15 4.75
C ASP A 49 -18.96 0.85 6.20
N GLU A 50 -18.02 0.35 7.02
CA GLU A 50 -18.30 0.13 8.44
C GLU A 50 -18.42 1.47 9.18
N PHE A 51 -17.58 2.46 8.86
CA PHE A 51 -17.70 3.79 9.44
C PHE A 51 -18.98 4.49 9.02
N THR A 52 -19.37 4.40 7.74
CA THR A 52 -20.66 4.93 7.28
C THR A 52 -21.83 4.28 8.03
N ARG A 53 -21.80 2.95 8.25
CA ARG A 53 -22.83 2.26 9.05
C ARG A 53 -22.84 2.66 10.52
N LEU A 54 -21.71 3.11 11.06
CA LEU A 54 -21.61 3.66 12.41
C LEU A 54 -22.04 5.15 12.46
N GLY A 55 -22.42 5.76 11.34
CA GLY A 55 -22.91 7.13 11.25
C GLY A 55 -21.83 8.18 11.03
N TYR A 56 -20.60 7.78 10.67
CA TYR A 56 -19.56 8.73 10.30
C TYR A 56 -19.69 9.14 8.82
N GLU A 57 -19.55 10.43 8.55
CA GLU A 57 -19.34 10.95 7.20
C GLU A 57 -17.85 10.93 6.87
N ILE A 58 -17.44 10.06 5.95
CA ILE A 58 -16.04 9.90 5.56
C ILE A 58 -15.79 10.63 4.25
N GLN A 59 -14.83 11.57 4.28
CA GLN A 59 -14.26 12.15 3.08
C GLN A 59 -13.10 11.24 2.64
N LEU A 60 -13.18 10.66 1.44
CA LEU A 60 -12.09 9.87 0.89
C LEU A 60 -10.89 10.77 0.59
N THR A 61 -9.70 10.35 1.01
CA THR A 61 -8.44 11.11 0.92
C THR A 61 -7.34 10.29 0.27
N ASP A 62 -7.76 9.33 -0.55
CA ASP A 62 -6.84 8.33 -1.01
C ASP A 62 -5.86 8.96 -1.99
N LEU A 63 -4.58 8.90 -1.60
CA LEU A 63 -3.49 9.35 -2.44
C LEU A 63 -3.46 8.63 -3.76
N CYS A 64 -3.59 7.31 -3.81
CA CYS A 64 -3.65 6.56 -5.06
C CYS A 64 -4.83 7.02 -5.94
N PHE A 65 -5.99 7.36 -5.38
CA PHE A 65 -7.11 7.92 -6.14
C PHE A 65 -6.80 9.33 -6.66
N GLU A 66 -6.28 10.23 -5.82
CA GLU A 66 -5.89 11.59 -6.23
C GLU A 66 -4.65 11.62 -7.13
N ASP A 67 -3.70 10.71 -6.93
CA ASP A 67 -2.52 10.47 -7.77
C ASP A 67 -3.00 9.89 -9.10
N ASP A 68 -3.85 8.86 -9.14
CA ASP A 68 -4.45 8.30 -10.38
C ASP A 68 -5.26 9.36 -11.17
N LEU A 69 -6.07 10.17 -10.47
CA LEU A 69 -6.81 11.28 -11.07
C LEU A 69 -5.86 12.38 -11.59
N SER A 70 -4.86 12.77 -10.80
CA SER A 70 -3.93 13.86 -11.15
C SER A 70 -2.86 13.42 -12.18
N ILE A 71 -2.58 12.13 -12.28
CA ILE A 71 -1.72 11.52 -13.30
C ILE A 71 -2.51 11.00 -14.49
N GLY A 72 -3.84 11.18 -14.57
CA GLY A 72 -4.67 10.92 -15.75
C GLY A 72 -4.59 9.51 -16.35
N LEU A 73 -3.95 8.56 -15.65
CA LEU A 73 -4.10 7.13 -15.87
C LEU A 73 -5.40 6.73 -15.18
N GLN A 74 -6.52 7.16 -15.76
CA GLN A 74 -7.85 6.68 -15.38
C GLN A 74 -7.99 5.24 -15.84
N MET A 75 -7.31 4.32 -15.15
CA MET A 75 -7.54 2.89 -15.29
C MET A 75 -8.95 2.60 -14.76
N PRO A 76 -9.64 1.56 -15.27
CA PRO A 76 -10.85 1.07 -14.63
C PRO A 76 -10.62 0.84 -13.14
N GLU A 77 -11.65 0.90 -12.31
CA GLU A 77 -11.51 0.65 -10.86
C GLU A 77 -10.76 -0.66 -10.62
N THR A 78 -9.51 -0.54 -10.17
CA THR A 78 -8.53 -1.62 -10.10
C THR A 78 -8.00 -1.70 -8.69
N TRP A 79 -7.93 -2.91 -8.17
CA TRP A 79 -7.29 -3.18 -6.89
C TRP A 79 -5.88 -3.68 -7.12
N TYR A 80 -4.89 -2.93 -6.61
CA TYR A 80 -3.47 -3.25 -6.76
C TYR A 80 -2.97 -4.02 -5.54
N LEU A 81 -2.81 -5.33 -5.68
CA LEU A 81 -2.20 -6.17 -4.65
C LEU A 81 -0.70 -6.29 -4.93
N ASN A 82 0.12 -5.89 -3.98
CA ASN A 82 1.57 -6.00 -4.12
C ASN A 82 2.00 -7.45 -3.90
N CYS A 83 2.93 -7.94 -4.71
CA CYS A 83 3.53 -9.26 -4.55
C CYS A 83 5.07 -9.17 -4.57
N GLY A 84 5.72 -10.34 -4.49
CA GLY A 84 7.17 -10.42 -4.42
C GLY A 84 7.74 -10.21 -3.02
N LEU A 85 9.08 -10.20 -2.95
CA LEU A 85 9.86 -10.18 -1.71
C LEU A 85 9.54 -8.98 -0.81
N TYR A 86 9.27 -7.81 -1.40
CA TYR A 86 9.12 -6.55 -0.69
C TYR A 86 7.65 -6.11 -0.51
N ALA A 87 6.67 -6.97 -0.80
CA ALA A 87 5.25 -6.60 -0.71
C ALA A 87 4.87 -5.88 0.59
N PRO A 88 5.25 -6.35 1.81
CA PRO A 88 4.99 -5.62 3.04
C PRO A 88 5.59 -4.20 3.09
N SER A 89 6.82 -4.03 2.57
CA SER A 89 7.46 -2.71 2.47
C SER A 89 6.66 -1.79 1.57
N ILE A 90 6.20 -2.29 0.43
CA ILE A 90 5.47 -1.48 -0.54
C ILE A 90 4.14 -0.99 0.05
N SER A 91 3.38 -1.85 0.72
CA SER A 91 2.15 -1.44 1.41
C SER A 91 2.40 -0.41 2.52
N MET A 92 3.46 -0.58 3.31
CA MET A 92 3.84 0.40 4.34
C MET A 92 4.33 1.73 3.75
N TYR A 93 4.91 1.70 2.55
CA TYR A 93 5.31 2.89 1.80
C TYR A 93 4.09 3.67 1.29
N PHE A 94 3.06 2.99 0.78
CA PHE A 94 1.83 3.67 0.37
C PHE A 94 1.11 4.32 1.57
N ASN A 95 1.09 3.65 2.71
CA ASN A 95 0.61 4.25 3.97
C ASN A 95 1.39 5.51 4.34
N PHE A 96 2.72 5.51 4.14
CA PHE A 96 3.56 6.68 4.38
C PHE A 96 3.21 7.84 3.46
N LEU A 97 3.04 7.57 2.16
CA LEU A 97 2.70 8.59 1.19
C LEU A 97 1.33 9.23 1.48
N ASN A 98 0.32 8.41 1.81
CA ASN A 98 -1.00 8.90 2.24
C ASN A 98 -0.89 9.89 3.41
N LEU A 99 -0.21 9.51 4.49
CA LEU A 99 -0.03 10.37 5.67
C LEU A 99 0.79 11.63 5.36
N LYS A 100 1.82 11.50 4.52
CA LYS A 100 2.68 12.61 4.11
C LYS A 100 1.91 13.67 3.33
N GLU A 101 0.96 13.25 2.49
CA GLU A 101 0.25 14.17 1.60
C GLU A 101 -0.91 14.84 2.33
N MET A 102 -1.60 14.12 3.23
CA MET A 102 -2.50 14.73 4.22
C MET A 102 -1.79 15.80 5.08
N ALA A 103 -0.53 15.56 5.46
CA ALA A 103 0.27 16.53 6.19
C ALA A 103 0.60 17.77 5.35
N LYS A 104 0.96 17.60 4.07
CA LYS A 104 1.27 18.71 3.16
C LYS A 104 0.08 19.63 2.91
N GLU A 105 -1.11 19.06 2.75
CA GLU A 105 -2.36 19.80 2.57
C GLU A 105 -2.91 20.40 3.87
N GLU A 106 -2.24 20.18 5.00
CA GLU A 106 -2.67 20.66 6.33
C GLU A 106 -4.06 20.12 6.73
N VAL A 107 -4.45 18.97 6.15
CA VAL A 107 -5.75 18.31 6.41
C VAL A 107 -5.65 17.12 7.36
N LEU A 108 -4.43 16.74 7.75
CA LEU A 108 -4.16 15.58 8.60
C LEU A 108 -5.04 15.51 9.85
N TYR A 109 -5.28 16.63 10.54
CA TYR A 109 -6.08 16.69 11.77
C TYR A 109 -7.51 17.21 11.60
N THR A 110 -7.85 17.72 10.43
CA THR A 110 -9.15 18.39 10.20
C THR A 110 -10.09 17.49 9.41
N ARG A 111 -9.55 16.70 8.47
CA ARG A 111 -10.34 15.80 7.65
C ARG A 111 -10.60 14.51 8.41
N ASN A 112 -11.84 14.02 8.35
CA ASN A 112 -12.28 12.82 9.08
C ASN A 112 -12.04 12.89 10.60
N ALA A 113 -12.00 14.11 11.19
CA ALA A 113 -11.59 14.33 12.57
C ALA A 113 -12.37 13.48 13.59
N LEU A 114 -13.68 13.33 13.44
CA LEU A 114 -14.50 12.53 14.36
C LEU A 114 -14.08 11.04 14.38
N VAL A 115 -13.93 10.42 13.22
CA VAL A 115 -13.49 9.02 13.15
C VAL A 115 -12.03 8.87 13.61
N CYS A 116 -11.17 9.84 13.30
CA CYS A 116 -9.78 9.84 13.75
C CYS A 116 -9.65 10.01 15.28
N ASN A 117 -10.56 10.75 15.91
CA ASN A 117 -10.62 10.84 17.36
C ASN A 117 -10.98 9.47 17.98
N ASP A 118 -11.91 8.74 17.37
CA ASP A 118 -12.39 7.46 17.92
C ASP A 118 -11.49 6.26 17.60
N PHE A 119 -10.93 6.22 16.39
CA PHE A 119 -10.21 5.09 15.81
C PHE A 119 -8.76 5.40 15.40
N GLY A 120 -8.35 6.66 15.41
CA GLY A 120 -7.00 7.11 15.07
C GLY A 120 -6.78 7.25 13.57
N HIS A 121 -5.63 7.82 13.20
CA HIS A 121 -5.17 7.88 11.79
C HIS A 121 -4.45 6.59 11.40
N ILE A 122 -4.98 5.45 11.87
CA ILE A 122 -4.30 4.17 11.82
C ILE A 122 -4.18 3.74 10.36
N ALA A 123 -2.98 3.35 9.96
CA ALA A 123 -2.77 2.65 8.71
C ALA A 123 -2.94 1.14 8.93
N ALA A 124 -3.52 0.45 7.96
CA ALA A 124 -3.72 -0.99 8.00
C ALA A 124 -3.17 -1.67 6.73
N ILE A 125 -2.91 -2.96 6.85
CA ILE A 125 -2.45 -3.78 5.71
C ILE A 125 -3.29 -5.05 5.68
N GLU A 126 -3.92 -5.31 4.55
CA GLU A 126 -4.57 -6.56 4.25
C GLU A 126 -3.58 -7.51 3.59
N ILE A 127 -3.60 -8.77 4.01
CA ILE A 127 -2.74 -9.82 3.48
C ILE A 127 -3.61 -10.92 2.89
N TYR A 128 -3.37 -11.24 1.63
CA TYR A 128 -4.01 -12.35 0.92
C TYR A 128 -2.98 -13.46 0.67
N ILE A 129 -3.46 -14.69 0.51
CA ILE A 129 -2.63 -15.81 0.03
C ILE A 129 -3.01 -16.04 -1.43
N GLN A 130 -2.03 -15.96 -2.33
CA GLN A 130 -2.24 -16.03 -3.78
C GLN A 130 -2.98 -17.32 -4.18
N ASP A 131 -2.58 -18.46 -3.62
CA ASP A 131 -3.19 -19.78 -3.88
C ASP A 131 -4.64 -19.90 -3.36
N GLU A 132 -5.06 -19.02 -2.43
CA GLU A 132 -6.45 -18.94 -1.97
C GLU A 132 -7.26 -17.91 -2.78
N LEU A 133 -6.63 -16.77 -3.09
CA LEU A 133 -7.28 -15.64 -3.75
C LEU A 133 -7.57 -15.90 -5.22
N LEU A 134 -6.59 -16.38 -5.99
CA LEU A 134 -6.74 -16.52 -7.44
C LEU A 134 -7.87 -17.50 -7.82
N PRO A 135 -7.97 -18.69 -7.20
CA PRO A 135 -9.11 -19.58 -7.45
C PRO A 135 -10.46 -18.97 -7.07
N SER A 136 -10.51 -18.14 -6.03
CA SER A 136 -11.73 -17.42 -5.64
C SER A 136 -12.15 -16.39 -6.69
N LEU A 137 -11.18 -15.64 -7.24
CA LEU A 137 -11.41 -14.70 -8.34
C LEU A 137 -11.89 -15.44 -9.60
N ASP A 138 -11.24 -16.55 -9.96
CA ASP A 138 -11.64 -17.38 -11.10
C ASP A 138 -13.07 -17.92 -10.93
N ALA A 139 -13.40 -18.46 -9.75
CA ALA A 139 -14.73 -18.98 -9.44
C ALA A 139 -15.81 -17.90 -9.50
N ALA A 140 -15.47 -16.65 -9.13
CA ALA A 140 -16.36 -15.50 -9.21
C ALA A 140 -16.31 -14.79 -10.59
N ASN A 141 -15.61 -15.35 -11.57
CA ASN A 141 -15.41 -14.80 -12.92
C ASN A 141 -14.88 -13.35 -12.90
N LYS A 142 -13.92 -13.08 -12.02
CA LYS A 142 -13.30 -11.77 -11.82
C LYS A 142 -12.06 -11.67 -12.71
N ARG A 143 -11.94 -10.55 -13.43
CA ARG A 143 -10.76 -10.28 -14.28
C ARG A 143 -9.61 -9.83 -13.40
N TYR A 144 -8.44 -10.42 -13.61
CA TYR A 144 -7.20 -9.99 -12.99
C TYR A 144 -6.01 -10.40 -13.86
N PHE A 145 -4.91 -9.70 -13.71
CA PHE A 145 -3.61 -10.08 -14.26
C PHE A 145 -2.50 -9.49 -13.39
N GLY A 146 -1.28 -9.98 -13.55
CA GLY A 146 -0.10 -9.46 -12.86
C GLY A 146 0.68 -8.44 -13.69
N THR A 147 1.42 -7.59 -13.01
CA THR A 147 2.21 -6.54 -13.64
C THR A 147 3.66 -6.58 -13.12
N PRO A 148 4.68 -6.65 -14.01
CA PRO A 148 6.09 -6.72 -13.61
C PRO A 148 6.59 -5.50 -12.83
N ARG A 149 6.01 -4.33 -13.09
CA ARG A 149 6.35 -3.06 -12.46
C ARG A 149 5.12 -2.16 -12.43
N THR A 150 4.96 -1.39 -11.36
CA THR A 150 3.88 -0.38 -11.26
C THR A 150 3.92 0.59 -12.43
N LEU A 151 2.84 0.61 -13.21
CA LEU A 151 2.74 1.39 -14.46
C LEU A 151 2.81 2.90 -14.23
N THR A 152 2.35 3.38 -13.08
CA THR A 152 2.44 4.80 -12.70
C THR A 152 3.88 5.30 -12.60
N GLU A 153 4.81 4.49 -12.10
CA GLU A 153 6.23 4.87 -12.05
C GLU A 153 6.88 4.78 -13.45
N CYS A 154 6.48 3.79 -14.27
CA CYS A 154 6.88 3.74 -15.68
C CYS A 154 6.38 4.95 -16.46
N MET A 155 5.16 5.41 -16.22
CA MET A 155 4.62 6.64 -16.82
C MET A 155 5.49 7.84 -16.49
N ARG A 156 5.88 8.03 -15.22
CA ARG A 156 6.74 9.16 -14.82
C ARG A 156 8.08 9.14 -15.55
N VAL A 157 8.65 7.95 -15.74
CA VAL A 157 9.86 7.75 -16.56
C VAL A 157 9.60 8.14 -18.02
N LEU A 158 8.49 7.66 -18.61
CA LEU A 158 8.13 7.90 -20.01
C LEU A 158 7.72 9.33 -20.31
N GLU A 159 7.17 10.06 -19.34
CA GLU A 159 6.95 11.50 -19.41
C GLU A 159 8.24 12.31 -19.22
N GLY A 160 9.36 11.68 -18.86
CA GLY A 160 10.66 12.34 -18.70
C GLY A 160 10.79 13.12 -17.39
N TRP A 161 10.18 12.64 -16.31
CA TRP A 161 10.36 13.27 -14.99
C TRP A 161 11.83 13.23 -14.57
N ASP A 162 12.27 14.28 -13.86
CA ASP A 162 13.65 14.43 -13.41
C ASP A 162 14.06 13.31 -12.45
N MET A 163 14.94 12.41 -12.94
CA MET A 163 15.44 11.27 -12.18
C MET A 163 16.50 11.65 -11.15
N GLU A 164 17.16 12.81 -11.26
CA GLU A 164 18.07 13.29 -10.20
C GLU A 164 17.25 13.69 -8.97
N ARG A 165 16.08 14.29 -9.18
CA ARG A 165 15.12 14.62 -8.11
C ARG A 165 14.32 13.42 -7.62
N LEU A 166 14.16 12.38 -8.45
CA LEU A 166 13.42 11.16 -8.13
C LEU A 166 14.25 9.90 -8.44
N PRO A 167 15.36 9.64 -7.72
CA PRO A 167 16.28 8.55 -8.05
C PRO A 167 15.63 7.16 -8.10
N ARG A 168 14.50 6.96 -7.37
CA ARG A 168 13.74 5.71 -7.39
C ARG A 168 13.24 5.31 -8.78
N LEU A 169 13.03 6.28 -9.68
CA LEU A 169 12.57 6.05 -11.04
C LEU A 169 13.57 5.23 -11.88
N GLY A 170 14.86 5.24 -11.52
CA GLY A 170 15.90 4.49 -12.22
C GLY A 170 15.61 2.98 -12.35
N ARG A 171 14.93 2.38 -11.38
CA ARG A 171 14.55 0.94 -11.41
C ARG A 171 13.47 0.60 -12.45
N TYR A 172 12.76 1.62 -12.95
CA TYR A 172 11.65 1.46 -13.88
C TYR A 172 12.07 1.71 -15.34
N VAL A 173 13.28 2.21 -15.59
CA VAL A 173 13.77 2.60 -16.93
C VAL A 173 13.67 1.46 -17.93
N THR A 174 14.24 0.30 -17.63
CA THR A 174 14.24 -0.83 -18.58
C THR A 174 12.83 -1.27 -18.98
N TYR A 175 11.91 -1.35 -18.03
CA TYR A 175 10.53 -1.75 -18.32
C TYR A 175 9.73 -0.64 -18.99
N ALA A 176 9.98 0.63 -18.64
CA ALA A 176 9.42 1.78 -19.33
C ALA A 176 9.87 1.80 -20.80
N ASP A 177 11.16 1.60 -21.08
CA ASP A 177 11.70 1.55 -22.44
C ASP A 177 11.07 0.41 -23.26
N PHE A 178 10.83 -0.74 -22.61
CA PHE A 178 10.07 -1.84 -23.22
C PHE A 178 8.63 -1.43 -23.59
N ILE A 179 7.90 -0.77 -22.67
CA ILE A 179 6.55 -0.25 -22.95
C ILE A 179 6.59 0.73 -24.13
N GLN A 180 7.56 1.66 -24.16
CA GLN A 180 7.71 2.62 -25.25
C GLN A 180 7.96 1.94 -26.59
N LEU A 181 8.87 0.96 -26.62
CA LEU A 181 9.17 0.18 -27.83
C LEU A 181 7.93 -0.56 -28.32
N TRP A 182 7.23 -1.24 -27.41
CA TRP A 182 6.00 -1.95 -27.74
C TRP A 182 4.93 -1.00 -28.29
N CYS A 183 4.73 0.15 -27.65
CA CYS A 183 3.78 1.17 -28.11
C CYS A 183 4.18 1.75 -29.47
N SER A 184 5.46 1.95 -29.75
CA SER A 184 5.92 2.47 -31.06
C SER A 184 5.56 1.58 -32.24
N ILE A 185 5.30 0.29 -31.97
CA ILE A 185 4.92 -0.71 -32.98
C ILE A 185 3.41 -0.92 -33.00
N ASN A 186 2.76 -0.95 -31.83
CA ASN A 186 1.39 -1.44 -31.68
C ASN A 186 0.34 -0.34 -31.40
N PHE A 187 0.73 0.80 -30.82
CA PHE A 187 -0.21 1.87 -30.48
C PHE A 187 -0.47 2.75 -31.72
N PRO A 188 -1.70 2.75 -32.29
CA PRO A 188 -1.95 3.39 -33.59
C PRO A 188 -1.69 4.90 -33.59
N ASP A 189 -1.92 5.56 -32.45
CA ASP A 189 -1.74 6.99 -32.30
C ASP A 189 -0.39 7.36 -31.68
N TYR A 190 0.62 6.49 -31.79
CA TYR A 190 1.95 6.76 -31.24
C TYR A 190 2.59 8.00 -31.87
N LYS A 191 2.96 8.98 -31.03
CA LYS A 191 3.62 10.22 -31.44
C LYS A 191 4.94 10.37 -30.70
N SER A 192 6.04 9.97 -31.31
CA SER A 192 7.38 10.00 -30.70
C SER A 192 7.75 11.33 -30.05
N GLY A 193 7.36 12.46 -30.67
CA GLY A 193 7.62 13.80 -30.15
C GLY A 193 6.82 14.21 -28.90
N GLU A 194 5.85 13.40 -28.47
CA GLU A 194 5.06 13.64 -27.24
C GLU A 194 5.53 12.76 -26.05
N TRP A 195 6.64 12.05 -26.21
CA TRP A 195 7.25 11.22 -25.15
C TRP A 195 8.48 11.94 -24.59
N ARG A 196 8.77 11.74 -23.29
CA ARG A 196 9.93 12.32 -22.57
C ARG A 196 9.96 13.86 -22.52
N LEU A 197 8.80 14.51 -22.48
CA LEU A 197 8.69 15.98 -22.52
C LEU A 197 9.13 16.69 -21.23
N GLY A 198 9.27 15.97 -20.12
CA GLY A 198 9.40 16.54 -18.79
C GLY A 198 8.06 16.66 -18.08
N LYS A 199 8.11 16.72 -16.75
CA LYS A 199 6.94 16.79 -15.86
C LYS A 199 6.07 18.01 -16.15
N GLU A 200 6.67 19.18 -16.31
CA GLU A 200 5.97 20.45 -16.48
C GLU A 200 5.25 20.51 -17.84
N ALA A 201 5.91 20.08 -18.91
CA ALA A 201 5.32 20.03 -20.25
C ALA A 201 4.19 18.99 -20.31
N SER A 202 4.40 17.81 -19.73
CA SER A 202 3.36 16.77 -19.66
C SER A 202 2.13 17.23 -18.86
N ARG A 203 2.34 17.93 -17.74
CA ARG A 203 1.25 18.55 -16.96
C ARG A 203 0.50 19.63 -17.74
N LYS A 204 1.20 20.41 -18.57
CA LYS A 204 0.56 21.42 -19.42
C LYS A 204 -0.34 20.76 -20.46
N LEU A 205 0.16 19.72 -21.14
CA LEU A 205 -0.64 18.94 -22.09
C LEU A 205 -1.86 18.33 -21.41
N LEU A 206 -1.67 17.65 -20.28
CA LEU A 206 -2.76 17.08 -19.49
C LEU A 206 -3.88 18.09 -19.22
N ARG A 207 -3.54 19.31 -18.77
CA ARG A 207 -4.55 20.36 -18.49
C ARG A 207 -5.29 20.83 -19.75
N GLN A 208 -4.67 20.71 -20.93
CA GLN A 208 -5.23 21.15 -22.19
C GLN A 208 -6.11 20.09 -22.86
N SER A 209 -5.68 18.83 -22.84
CA SER A 209 -6.30 17.72 -23.57
C SER A 209 -6.97 16.67 -22.67
N GLY A 210 -6.80 16.73 -21.35
CA GLY A 210 -7.30 15.72 -20.41
C GLY A 210 -6.45 14.44 -20.35
N THR A 211 -5.49 14.25 -21.26
CA THR A 211 -4.55 13.11 -21.29
C THR A 211 -3.26 13.45 -22.05
N THR A 212 -2.28 12.53 -22.08
CA THR A 212 -1.03 12.62 -22.86
C THR A 212 -0.83 11.36 -23.71
N ASN A 213 -0.05 11.44 -24.79
CA ASN A 213 0.23 10.28 -25.65
C ASN A 213 0.90 9.12 -24.89
N VAL A 214 1.74 9.43 -23.90
CA VAL A 214 2.33 8.43 -22.99
C VAL A 214 1.24 7.69 -22.22
N ARG A 215 0.27 8.40 -21.63
CA ARG A 215 -0.78 7.79 -20.80
C ARG A 215 -1.73 6.93 -21.63
N GLU A 216 -2.14 7.40 -22.80
CA GLU A 216 -2.94 6.61 -23.73
C GLU A 216 -2.17 5.38 -24.24
N GLY A 217 -0.86 5.53 -24.51
CA GLY A 217 0.00 4.41 -24.85
C GLY A 217 0.10 3.37 -23.72
N ILE A 218 0.21 3.79 -22.46
CA ILE A 218 0.25 2.86 -21.32
C ILE A 218 -1.09 2.17 -21.11
N LYS A 219 -2.22 2.89 -21.23
CA LYS A 219 -3.56 2.29 -21.20
C LYS A 219 -3.70 1.23 -22.31
N PHE A 220 -3.26 1.55 -23.52
CA PHE A 220 -3.28 0.63 -24.65
C PHE A 220 -2.38 -0.59 -24.41
N PHE A 221 -1.16 -0.39 -23.90
CA PHE A 221 -0.27 -1.48 -23.49
C PHE A 221 -0.91 -2.39 -22.43
N TRP A 222 -1.52 -1.81 -21.41
CA TRP A 222 -2.22 -2.57 -20.38
C TRP A 222 -3.34 -3.45 -20.96
N GLN A 223 -4.21 -2.87 -21.81
CA GLN A 223 -5.35 -3.57 -22.40
C GLN A 223 -4.92 -4.68 -23.37
N HIS A 224 -3.91 -4.43 -24.18
CA HIS A 224 -3.57 -5.28 -25.32
C HIS A 224 -2.33 -6.14 -25.14
N TYR A 225 -1.48 -5.84 -24.15
CA TYR A 225 -0.32 -6.65 -23.81
C TYR A 225 -0.50 -7.37 -22.49
N LEU A 226 -0.76 -6.64 -21.40
CA LEU A 226 -0.82 -7.25 -20.06
C LEU A 226 -2.08 -8.09 -19.89
N GLU A 227 -3.23 -7.53 -20.22
CA GLU A 227 -4.49 -8.25 -20.04
C GLU A 227 -4.64 -9.46 -20.97
N ALA A 228 -4.04 -9.37 -22.17
CA ALA A 228 -4.14 -10.40 -23.22
C ALA A 228 -3.08 -11.50 -23.11
N ARG A 229 -2.16 -11.44 -22.14
CA ARG A 229 -1.06 -12.40 -22.04
C ARG A 229 -1.57 -13.78 -21.61
N SER A 230 -0.86 -14.83 -22.05
CA SER A 230 -1.26 -16.23 -21.81
C SER A 230 -1.22 -16.65 -20.34
N GLU A 231 -0.29 -16.10 -19.56
CA GLU A 231 -0.16 -16.37 -18.14
C GLU A 231 -0.77 -15.23 -17.32
N LYS A 232 -1.86 -15.49 -16.60
CA LYS A 232 -2.55 -14.43 -15.84
C LYS A 232 -1.65 -13.76 -14.82
N VAL A 233 -0.78 -14.50 -14.12
CA VAL A 233 0.20 -13.99 -13.14
C VAL A 233 1.50 -14.78 -13.30
N ALA A 234 2.58 -14.10 -13.66
CA ALA A 234 3.92 -14.65 -13.83
C ALA A 234 4.77 -14.48 -12.55
N LEU A 235 5.88 -15.21 -12.45
CA LEU A 235 6.74 -15.22 -11.25
C LEU A 235 7.42 -13.87 -11.01
N GLU A 236 7.74 -13.14 -12.08
CA GLU A 236 8.40 -11.83 -12.04
C GLU A 236 7.46 -10.66 -11.78
N ASP A 237 6.14 -10.90 -11.74
CA ASP A 237 5.18 -9.87 -11.42
C ASP A 237 5.42 -9.36 -9.99
N LEU A 238 5.21 -8.05 -9.80
CA LEU A 238 5.33 -7.37 -8.50
C LEU A 238 3.99 -6.81 -8.02
N GLU A 239 2.97 -6.88 -8.87
CA GLU A 239 1.62 -6.40 -8.62
C GLU A 239 0.62 -7.37 -9.25
N ILE A 240 -0.55 -7.54 -8.63
CA ILE A 240 -1.71 -8.21 -9.22
C ILE A 240 -2.84 -7.18 -9.25
N ASP A 241 -3.30 -6.90 -10.45
CA ASP A 241 -4.33 -5.94 -10.78
C ASP A 241 -5.66 -6.68 -10.89
N ILE A 242 -6.59 -6.40 -9.98
CA ILE A 242 -7.95 -6.98 -10.01
C ILE A 242 -8.90 -5.95 -10.61
N LEU A 243 -9.47 -6.29 -11.77
CA LEU A 243 -10.35 -5.43 -12.56
C LEU A 243 -11.81 -5.65 -12.20
N ASP A 244 -12.15 -5.41 -10.94
CA ASP A 244 -13.53 -5.48 -10.50
C ASP A 244 -13.86 -4.45 -9.41
N PRO A 245 -14.75 -3.49 -9.69
CA PRO A 245 -15.18 -2.50 -8.70
C PRO A 245 -15.87 -3.15 -7.49
N SER A 246 -16.57 -4.28 -7.69
CA SER A 246 -17.23 -5.03 -6.62
C SER A 246 -16.27 -5.82 -5.73
N PHE A 247 -14.96 -5.86 -6.03
CA PHE A 247 -13.98 -6.57 -5.18
C PHE A 247 -14.01 -6.06 -3.74
N GLN A 248 -14.28 -4.77 -3.53
CA GLN A 248 -14.47 -4.19 -2.19
C GLN A 248 -15.48 -4.98 -1.34
N GLU A 249 -16.56 -5.45 -1.97
CA GLU A 249 -17.73 -6.00 -1.28
C GLU A 249 -17.44 -7.40 -0.73
N PHE A 250 -16.77 -8.24 -1.52
CA PHE A 250 -16.57 -9.67 -1.22
C PHE A 250 -15.14 -10.04 -0.83
N ARG A 251 -14.17 -9.10 -0.88
CA ARG A 251 -12.80 -9.39 -0.47
C ARG A 251 -12.73 -9.87 0.98
N GLN A 252 -11.91 -10.91 1.18
CA GLN A 252 -11.72 -11.55 2.47
C GLN A 252 -10.22 -11.85 2.62
N PRO A 253 -9.41 -10.95 3.20
CA PRO A 253 -8.00 -11.19 3.40
C PRO A 253 -7.77 -12.36 4.37
N ARG A 254 -6.62 -13.04 4.28
CA ARG A 254 -6.24 -14.07 5.25
C ARG A 254 -5.82 -13.44 6.57
N TYR A 255 -5.04 -12.36 6.51
CA TYR A 255 -4.62 -11.58 7.67
C TYR A 255 -4.94 -10.11 7.50
N VAL A 256 -5.22 -9.43 8.61
CA VAL A 256 -5.29 -7.96 8.66
C VAL A 256 -4.32 -7.47 9.71
N LEU A 257 -3.37 -6.65 9.31
CA LEU A 257 -2.36 -6.08 10.19
C LEU A 257 -2.81 -4.68 10.61
N VAL A 258 -2.81 -4.44 11.93
CA VAL A 258 -3.28 -3.19 12.52
C VAL A 258 -2.15 -2.61 13.37
N GLY A 259 -1.81 -1.35 13.11
CA GLY A 259 -0.88 -0.59 13.94
C GLY A 259 -1.58 0.24 15.01
N GLU A 260 -0.79 0.97 15.76
CA GLU A 260 -1.19 2.04 16.67
C GLU A 260 -1.34 3.36 15.94
N ASP A 261 -2.21 4.21 16.50
CA ASP A 261 -2.25 5.61 16.14
C ASP A 261 -0.95 6.26 16.60
N ILE A 262 -0.32 7.00 15.69
CA ILE A 262 0.99 7.61 15.92
C ILE A 262 0.91 9.10 16.21
N PHE A 263 -0.25 9.72 15.98
CA PHE A 263 -0.43 11.14 16.25
C PHE A 263 -1.03 11.33 17.64
N ALA A 264 -0.49 12.30 18.37
CA ALA A 264 -1.09 12.75 19.61
C ALA A 264 -2.21 13.76 19.30
N ASP A 265 -3.32 13.69 20.05
CA ASP A 265 -4.44 14.62 19.93
C ASP A 265 -4.06 16.04 20.43
N GLU A 266 -3.01 16.14 21.26
CA GLU A 266 -2.38 17.38 21.70
C GLU A 266 -0.90 17.39 21.31
N TRP A 267 -0.32 18.58 21.10
CA TRP A 267 1.14 18.75 21.00
C TRP A 267 1.79 18.45 22.34
N LEU A 268 1.97 17.17 22.63
CA LEU A 268 2.81 16.71 23.72
C LEU A 268 4.25 16.76 23.22
N ASP A 269 5.11 17.50 23.92
CA ASP A 269 6.55 17.48 23.68
C ASP A 269 7.11 16.13 24.13
N THR A 270 6.91 15.12 23.28
CA THR A 270 7.34 13.74 23.53
C THR A 270 8.81 13.52 23.20
N GLY A 271 9.52 14.54 22.66
CA GLY A 271 10.86 14.41 22.10
C GLY A 271 10.96 13.47 20.89
N HIS A 272 9.82 12.96 20.41
CA HIS A 272 9.74 12.03 19.29
C HIS A 272 8.86 12.63 18.20
N GLU A 273 9.45 12.93 17.04
CA GLU A 273 8.74 13.56 15.93
C GLU A 273 8.73 12.65 14.70
N MET A 274 7.66 12.73 13.91
CA MET A 274 7.65 12.28 12.54
C MET A 274 7.99 13.46 11.63
N VAL A 275 8.94 13.24 10.72
CA VAL A 275 9.44 14.28 9.82
C VAL A 275 9.03 13.93 8.40
N PHE A 276 8.19 14.77 7.80
CA PHE A 276 7.84 14.69 6.39
C PHE A 276 8.65 15.72 5.61
N ARG A 277 9.50 15.25 4.69
CA ARG A 277 10.30 16.12 3.82
C ARG A 277 9.66 16.20 2.44
N SER A 278 9.37 17.41 1.98
CA SER A 278 8.97 17.67 0.59
C SER A 278 10.23 18.03 -0.21
N PHE A 279 10.74 17.08 -1.00
CA PHE A 279 11.93 17.32 -1.83
C PHE A 279 11.68 18.35 -2.94
N SER A 280 10.45 18.46 -3.43
CA SER A 280 10.07 19.40 -4.48
C SER A 280 9.85 20.83 -3.99
N GLU A 281 9.47 21.01 -2.72
CA GLU A 281 9.11 22.32 -2.16
C GLU A 281 10.09 22.80 -1.10
N SER A 282 11.11 21.98 -0.78
CA SER A 282 12.04 22.21 0.32
C SER A 282 11.34 22.47 1.67
N LYS A 283 10.11 21.97 1.85
CA LYS A 283 9.32 22.08 3.10
C LYS A 283 9.63 20.89 4.00
N ILE A 284 9.86 21.13 5.29
CA ILE A 284 9.96 20.10 6.31
C ILE A 284 8.80 20.29 7.28
N LEU A 285 7.94 19.29 7.39
CA LEU A 285 6.85 19.24 8.36
C LEU A 285 7.21 18.27 9.48
N ARG A 286 6.88 18.64 10.72
CA ARG A 286 7.15 17.86 11.94
C ARG A 286 5.85 17.66 12.70
N TYR A 287 5.61 16.43 13.16
CA TYR A 287 4.44 16.07 13.95
C TYR A 287 4.87 15.27 15.18
N PRO A 288 4.30 15.53 16.37
CA PRO A 288 4.64 14.78 17.57
C PRO A 288 4.15 13.34 17.46
N ARG A 289 4.97 12.40 17.90
CA ARG A 289 4.61 10.98 17.95
C ARG A 289 4.05 10.62 19.31
N LEU A 290 3.00 9.81 19.28
CA LEU A 290 2.47 9.16 20.46
C LEU A 290 3.47 8.10 20.98
N VAL A 291 3.69 8.07 22.30
CA VAL A 291 4.53 7.07 22.98
C VAL A 291 3.68 6.11 23.84
N VAL A 292 2.50 6.57 24.25
CA VAL A 292 1.58 5.80 25.10
C VAL A 292 0.40 5.34 24.26
N SER A 293 0.13 4.04 24.25
CA SER A 293 -1.02 3.48 23.55
C SER A 293 -2.33 4.11 24.03
N ASN A 294 -3.13 4.63 23.10
CA ASN A 294 -4.43 5.26 23.38
C ASN A 294 -5.61 4.27 23.23
N GLY A 295 -5.34 2.99 22.99
CA GLY A 295 -6.36 1.95 22.84
C GLY A 295 -7.15 1.99 21.53
N LYS A 296 -6.98 3.02 20.67
CA LYS A 296 -7.70 3.16 19.39
C LYS A 296 -7.44 1.95 18.47
N GLN A 297 -6.21 1.39 18.50
CA GLN A 297 -5.86 0.16 17.77
C GLN A 297 -6.77 -1.04 18.05
N LEU A 298 -7.21 -1.24 19.30
CA LEU A 298 -8.05 -2.38 19.66
C LEU A 298 -9.48 -2.19 19.15
N LYS A 299 -9.98 -0.95 19.16
CA LYS A 299 -11.28 -0.61 18.56
C LYS A 299 -11.24 -0.89 17.06
N THR A 300 -10.20 -0.44 16.37
CA THR A 300 -9.98 -0.70 14.94
C THR A 300 -9.88 -2.19 14.64
N ALA A 301 -9.09 -2.95 15.41
CA ALA A 301 -8.95 -4.38 15.24
C ALA A 301 -10.28 -5.14 15.39
N LYS A 302 -11.11 -4.77 16.36
CA LYS A 302 -12.46 -5.36 16.51
C LYS A 302 -13.38 -5.02 15.33
N LEU A 303 -13.29 -3.81 14.79
CA LEU A 303 -14.06 -3.44 13.61
C LEU A 303 -13.60 -4.20 12.36
N MET A 304 -12.29 -4.43 12.21
CA MET A 304 -11.73 -5.31 11.18
C MET A 304 -12.22 -6.75 11.32
N GLN A 305 -12.29 -7.31 12.54
CA GLN A 305 -12.87 -8.64 12.76
C GLN A 305 -14.34 -8.71 12.34
N LYS A 306 -15.11 -7.65 12.57
CA LYS A 306 -16.50 -7.58 12.12
C LYS A 306 -16.58 -7.53 10.58
N ARG A 307 -15.76 -6.71 9.93
CA ARG A 307 -15.73 -6.57 8.47
C ARG A 307 -15.27 -7.86 7.79
N PHE A 308 -14.28 -8.52 8.38
CA PHE A 308 -13.58 -9.68 7.85
C PHE A 308 -13.60 -10.84 8.85
N PRO A 309 -14.76 -11.49 9.06
CA PRO A 309 -14.95 -12.46 10.14
C PRO A 309 -14.07 -13.71 10.04
N SER A 310 -13.61 -14.07 8.84
CA SER A 310 -12.74 -15.23 8.60
C SER A 310 -11.25 -14.89 8.68
N SER A 311 -10.89 -13.61 8.79
CA SER A 311 -9.49 -13.17 8.83
C SER A 311 -8.90 -13.32 10.23
N THR A 312 -7.60 -13.58 10.27
CA THR A 312 -6.83 -13.38 11.49
C THR A 312 -6.35 -11.93 11.58
N VAL A 313 -6.83 -11.17 12.56
CA VAL A 313 -6.40 -9.81 12.83
C VAL A 313 -5.18 -9.83 13.76
N ILE A 314 -4.13 -9.12 13.38
CA ILE A 314 -2.85 -9.07 14.08
C ILE A 314 -2.53 -7.61 14.41
N MET A 315 -2.62 -7.27 15.69
CA MET A 315 -2.23 -5.96 16.19
C MET A 315 -0.73 -5.93 16.48
N PHE A 316 -0.03 -4.92 16.00
CA PHE A 316 1.37 -4.69 16.34
C PHE A 316 1.51 -3.45 17.21
N LYS A 317 2.27 -3.62 18.30
CA LYS A 317 2.64 -2.51 19.18
C LYS A 317 4.12 -2.53 19.52
N ASN A 318 4.65 -1.36 19.83
CA ASN A 318 5.99 -1.26 20.41
C ASN A 318 5.93 -1.48 21.93
N PRO A 319 7.04 -1.82 22.59
CA PRO A 319 7.14 -1.73 24.04
C PRO A 319 6.83 -0.30 24.50
N SER A 320 6.23 -0.11 25.68
CA SER A 320 5.78 1.19 26.24
C SER A 320 6.85 2.28 26.37
N THR A 321 8.11 1.92 26.19
CA THR A 321 9.29 2.79 26.22
C THR A 321 9.68 3.33 24.85
N MET A 322 8.94 2.99 23.80
CA MET A 322 9.23 3.37 22.42
C MET A 322 7.98 4.05 21.83
N PRO A 323 8.17 4.92 20.81
CA PRO A 323 7.04 5.49 20.08
C PRO A 323 6.08 4.41 19.55
N SER A 324 4.79 4.73 19.46
CA SER A 324 3.74 3.86 18.92
C SER A 324 4.15 3.24 17.58
N PHE A 325 3.85 1.95 17.41
CA PHE A 325 4.14 1.22 16.17
C PHE A 325 3.02 1.45 15.16
N THR A 326 3.30 1.88 13.93
CA THR A 326 2.28 1.98 12.87
C THR A 326 2.62 1.08 11.69
N MET A 327 1.65 0.81 10.83
CA MET A 327 1.84 0.10 9.55
C MET A 327 2.44 1.00 8.47
N THR A 328 3.41 1.82 8.84
CA THR A 328 4.05 2.82 7.98
C THR A 328 5.55 2.74 8.16
N LYS A 329 6.30 2.78 7.06
CA LYS A 329 7.75 2.98 7.06
C LYS A 329 8.08 4.46 6.90
N TYR A 330 9.07 4.95 7.62
CA TYR A 330 9.38 6.38 7.67
C TYR A 330 10.44 6.82 6.65
N ASP A 331 10.37 6.27 5.44
CA ASP A 331 11.32 6.56 4.38
C ASP A 331 10.66 6.42 3.00
N GLU A 332 11.25 7.06 1.99
CA GLU A 332 10.71 7.09 0.63
C GLU A 332 11.23 5.96 -0.28
N VAL A 333 11.80 4.90 0.30
CA VAL A 333 12.34 3.76 -0.45
C VAL A 333 11.27 2.67 -0.57
N LYS A 334 10.47 2.69 -1.64
CA LYS A 334 9.37 1.73 -1.86
C LYS A 334 9.73 0.26 -1.56
N GLU A 335 10.84 -0.21 -2.13
CA GLU A 335 11.42 -1.54 -1.89
C GLU A 335 12.64 -1.44 -0.97
N GLY A 336 12.40 -1.42 0.34
CA GLY A 336 13.45 -1.27 1.33
C GLY A 336 13.11 -1.94 2.65
N VAL A 337 14.13 -2.18 3.47
CA VAL A 337 13.94 -2.79 4.79
C VAL A 337 14.07 -1.71 5.85
N SER A 338 12.95 -1.40 6.52
CA SER A 338 12.94 -0.61 7.75
C SER A 338 12.73 -1.52 8.96
N ARG A 339 12.89 -0.96 10.17
CA ARG A 339 12.57 -1.67 11.42
C ARG A 339 11.13 -2.18 11.43
N GLU A 340 10.20 -1.35 10.97
CA GLU A 340 8.77 -1.66 10.96
C GLU A 340 8.47 -2.81 10.01
N VAL A 341 9.03 -2.79 8.79
CA VAL A 341 8.93 -3.89 7.82
C VAL A 341 9.43 -5.20 8.43
N ALA A 342 10.56 -5.15 9.14
CA ALA A 342 11.16 -6.32 9.74
C ALA A 342 10.33 -6.92 10.89
N VAL A 343 9.77 -6.05 11.74
CA VAL A 343 8.86 -6.47 12.82
C VAL A 343 7.62 -7.14 12.23
N VAL A 344 7.02 -6.54 11.20
CA VAL A 344 5.86 -7.09 10.49
C VAL A 344 6.20 -8.45 9.88
N ALA A 345 7.29 -8.54 9.12
CA ALA A 345 7.69 -9.76 8.44
C ALA A 345 7.90 -10.92 9.43
N SER A 346 8.61 -10.64 10.52
CA SER A 346 8.91 -11.65 11.54
C SER A 346 7.66 -12.08 12.33
N GLY A 347 6.81 -11.12 12.70
CA GLY A 347 5.55 -11.41 13.39
C GLY A 347 4.59 -12.22 12.54
N LEU A 348 4.42 -11.82 11.28
CA LEU A 348 3.55 -12.49 10.33
C LEU A 348 4.03 -13.92 10.03
N ARG A 349 5.34 -14.12 9.82
CA ARG A 349 5.94 -15.46 9.67
C ARG A 349 5.61 -16.36 10.86
N HIS A 350 5.76 -15.84 12.08
CA HIS A 350 5.53 -16.63 13.28
C HIS A 350 4.05 -17.01 13.44
N ILE A 351 3.14 -16.05 13.24
CA ILE A 351 1.69 -16.30 13.30
C ILE A 351 1.28 -17.29 12.22
N HIS A 352 1.73 -17.10 10.98
CA HIS A 352 1.40 -18.00 9.86
C HIS A 352 1.85 -19.43 10.16
N LYS A 353 3.11 -19.65 10.58
CA LYS A 353 3.61 -20.98 10.97
C LYS A 353 2.82 -21.61 12.12
N MET A 354 2.44 -20.81 13.12
CA MET A 354 1.67 -21.29 14.26
C MET A 354 0.27 -21.75 13.86
N LEU A 355 -0.34 -21.11 12.86
CA LEU A 355 -1.68 -21.45 12.38
C LEU A 355 -1.65 -22.63 11.41
N GLU A 356 -0.71 -22.65 10.46
CA GLU A 356 -0.59 -23.75 9.48
C GLU A 356 -0.09 -25.05 10.13
N GLY A 357 0.85 -24.99 11.06
CA GLY A 357 1.34 -26.18 11.78
C GLY A 357 0.31 -26.85 12.71
N ARG A 358 -0.89 -26.27 12.85
CA ARG A 358 -2.04 -26.91 13.53
C ARG A 358 -2.94 -27.70 12.58
N ASN A 359 -2.88 -27.42 11.28
CA ASN A 359 -3.67 -28.14 10.28
C ASN A 359 -3.06 -29.51 9.96
N ASP A 360 -1.73 -29.67 10.04
CA ASP A 360 -1.04 -30.96 9.84
C ASP A 360 -1.25 -31.99 10.96
N LYS A 361 -1.95 -31.63 12.04
CA LYS A 361 -2.21 -32.51 13.21
C LYS A 361 -3.69 -32.87 13.39
N ARG A 362 -4.53 -32.57 12.42
CA ARG A 362 -5.93 -33.02 12.33
C ARG A 362 -6.08 -33.95 11.14
#